data_AF-A0A3B4BM87-F1
#
_entry.id   AF-A0A3B4BM87-F1
#
_cell.length_a   1.000
_cell.length_b   1.000
_cell.length_c   1.000
_cell.angle_alpha   90.00
_cell.angle_beta   90.00
_cell.angle_gamma   90.00
#
_symmetry.space_group_name_H-M   'P 1'
#
loop_
_entity.id
_entity.type
_entity.pdbx_description
1 polymer ?
#
loop_
_entity_poly.entity_id
_entity_poly.type
_entity_poly.pdbx_seq_one_letter_code
_entity_poly.pdbx_strand_id
1 'polypeptide(L)'
;IFSAMGALLWPLVLALLFPLHNAVYEGPLQPEISNGTFHYFFVPDGDYDETEDPENCQMLFKWLDRRPCDEEEDRDTAVRHEFILLKQQVEDSARVLESLGKTISHDLDGEDTYGTYLRKELDQISEAFSSVEKSLLELEVKFKQGEDAEQREEQEFARNFVSPVQSVRQTLQDTLVISTGLKDKYELISLIVRSHGTRLSRLKHEYLNL
;
A
#
# COMPACT_ATOMS: atom_id res chain seq x y z
N ILE A 1 17.38 -50.73 22.13
CA ILE A 1 17.19 -49.50 22.96
C ILE A 1 18.54 -48.83 23.29
N PHE A 2 19.59 -49.56 23.66
CA PHE A 2 20.91 -48.96 23.97
C PHE A 2 21.68 -48.33 22.78
N SER A 3 21.43 -48.73 21.52
CA SER A 3 22.15 -48.16 20.37
C SER A 3 21.61 -46.78 19.92
N ALA A 4 20.39 -46.42 20.29
CA ALA A 4 19.76 -45.17 19.84
C ALA A 4 20.08 -43.97 20.75
N MET A 5 20.40 -44.23 22.03
CA MET A 5 20.76 -43.16 22.97
C MET A 5 22.17 -42.60 22.74
N GLY A 6 23.11 -43.40 22.21
CA GLY A 6 24.46 -42.93 21.90
C GLY A 6 24.52 -41.95 20.72
N ALA A 7 23.61 -42.11 19.75
CA ALA A 7 23.59 -41.29 18.53
C ALA A 7 23.09 -39.86 18.76
N LEU A 8 22.28 -39.63 19.80
CA LEU A 8 21.74 -38.30 20.16
C LEU A 8 22.64 -37.53 21.13
N LEU A 9 23.50 -38.23 21.89
CA LEU A 9 24.45 -37.60 22.81
C LEU A 9 25.64 -36.97 22.07
N TRP A 10 26.07 -37.56 20.96
CA TRP A 10 27.21 -37.10 20.17
C TRP A 10 27.08 -35.66 19.62
N PRO A 11 25.97 -35.25 18.97
CA PRO A 11 25.82 -33.87 18.49
C PRO A 11 25.71 -32.86 19.64
N LEU A 12 25.19 -33.28 20.80
CA LEU A 12 24.99 -32.43 21.97
C LEU A 12 26.33 -32.10 22.66
N VAL A 13 27.24 -33.09 22.72
CA VAL A 13 28.62 -32.89 23.20
C VAL A 13 29.41 -32.03 22.21
N LEU A 14 29.18 -32.16 20.91
CA LEU A 14 29.85 -31.35 19.88
C LEU A 14 29.42 -29.86 19.93
N ALA A 15 28.14 -29.59 20.26
CA ALA A 15 27.63 -28.23 20.42
C ALA A 15 28.21 -27.52 21.66
N LEU A 16 28.53 -28.27 22.72
CA LEU A 16 29.17 -27.75 23.95
C LEU A 16 30.67 -27.43 23.77
N LEU A 17 31.30 -27.90 22.68
CA LEU A 17 32.72 -27.67 22.38
C LEU A 17 32.95 -26.39 21.55
N PHE A 18 31.90 -25.74 21.05
CA PHE A 18 32.04 -24.44 20.41
C PHE A 18 32.16 -23.35 21.48
N PRO A 19 33.25 -22.55 21.49
CA PRO A 19 33.38 -21.47 22.46
C PRO A 19 32.26 -20.46 22.23
N LEU A 20 31.42 -20.28 23.26
CA LEU A 20 30.55 -19.12 23.39
C LEU A 20 31.47 -17.90 23.36
N HIS A 21 31.50 -17.20 22.23
CA HIS A 21 32.29 -15.99 22.10
C HIS A 21 31.69 -14.95 23.04
N ASN A 22 32.36 -14.70 24.17
CA ASN A 22 31.99 -13.61 25.07
C ASN A 22 32.20 -12.29 24.31
N ALA A 23 31.11 -11.58 24.04
CA ALA A 23 31.17 -10.20 23.60
C ALA A 23 31.54 -9.35 24.84
N VAL A 24 32.83 -9.04 24.99
CA VAL A 24 33.32 -8.12 26.02
C VAL A 24 33.34 -6.72 25.41
N TYR A 25 32.54 -5.82 25.99
CA TYR A 25 32.55 -4.40 25.63
C TYR A 25 33.53 -3.65 26.54
N GLU A 26 34.54 -3.02 25.93
CA GLU A 26 35.66 -2.34 26.62
C GLU A 26 35.62 -0.81 26.40
N GLY A 27 34.44 -0.26 26.13
CA GLY A 27 34.22 1.18 25.91
C GLY A 27 33.51 1.86 27.09
N PRO A 28 33.57 3.21 27.21
CA PRO A 28 32.82 3.93 28.22
C PRO A 28 31.31 3.83 27.89
N LEU A 29 30.56 3.18 28.78
CA LEU A 29 29.10 3.18 28.72
C LEU A 29 28.62 4.62 28.90
N GLN A 30 27.96 5.19 27.89
CA GLN A 30 27.30 6.50 28.01
C GLN A 30 25.89 6.27 28.55
N PRO A 31 25.59 6.64 29.81
CA PRO A 31 24.24 6.56 30.32
C PRO A 31 23.41 7.70 29.73
N GLU A 32 22.32 7.37 29.05
CA GLU A 32 21.26 8.33 28.72
C GLU A 32 20.04 8.00 29.59
N ILE A 33 19.57 8.98 30.36
CA ILE A 33 18.39 8.87 31.23
C ILE A 33 17.23 9.59 30.54
N SER A 34 16.11 8.89 30.35
CA SER A 34 14.87 9.51 29.87
C SER A 34 13.83 9.53 30.99
N ASN A 35 13.37 10.71 31.39
CA ASN A 35 12.25 10.87 32.31
C ASN A 35 10.94 10.70 31.54
N GLY A 36 10.55 9.48 31.12
CA GLY A 36 9.20 9.07 30.70
C GLY A 36 8.37 9.93 29.72
N THR A 37 8.93 11.02 29.21
CA THR A 37 8.34 12.07 28.37
C THR A 37 9.34 12.36 27.26
N PHE A 38 8.84 12.62 26.05
CA PHE A 38 9.61 12.73 24.81
C PHE A 38 10.53 13.97 24.70
N HIS A 39 11.11 14.45 25.81
CA HIS A 39 12.04 15.57 25.84
C HIS A 39 13.42 15.11 26.31
N TYR A 40 14.40 15.19 25.41
CA TYR A 40 15.79 14.86 25.68
C TYR A 40 16.50 16.05 26.32
N PHE A 41 17.08 15.86 27.50
CA PHE A 41 17.98 16.83 28.12
C PHE A 41 19.35 16.19 28.30
N PHE A 42 20.39 16.86 27.79
CA PHE A 42 21.78 16.49 28.04
C PHE A 42 22.34 17.43 29.10
N VAL A 43 22.63 16.90 30.30
CA VAL A 43 23.23 17.67 31.41
C VAL A 43 24.71 17.28 31.50
N PRO A 44 25.64 18.16 31.06
CA PRO A 44 27.04 17.77 30.86
C PRO A 44 27.85 17.50 32.14
N ASP A 45 27.39 17.97 33.30
CA ASP A 45 28.22 18.04 34.52
C ASP A 45 27.69 17.24 35.72
N GLY A 46 26.60 16.46 35.56
CA GLY A 46 26.16 15.50 36.57
C GLY A 46 25.68 16.07 37.91
N ASP A 47 25.28 17.35 37.96
CA ASP A 47 24.61 17.95 39.11
C ASP A 47 23.10 17.75 38.95
N TYR A 48 22.53 16.84 39.74
CA TYR A 48 21.11 16.49 39.71
C TYR A 48 20.39 17.21 40.86
N ASP A 49 19.24 17.84 40.58
CA ASP A 49 18.36 18.36 41.62
C ASP A 49 17.79 17.18 42.45
N GLU A 50 17.63 17.34 43.76
CA GLU A 50 17.20 16.28 44.71
C GLU A 50 15.84 15.62 44.37
N THR A 51 15.08 16.15 43.39
CA THR A 51 13.84 15.54 42.91
C THR A 51 14.02 14.48 41.82
N GLU A 52 15.24 14.25 41.34
CA GLU A 52 15.56 13.25 40.30
C GLU A 52 16.49 12.15 40.83
N ASP A 53 16.00 11.43 41.83
CA ASP A 53 16.69 10.28 42.43
C ASP A 53 16.88 9.15 41.38
N PRO A 54 18.12 8.70 41.11
CA PRO A 54 18.44 7.71 40.07
C PRO A 54 17.93 6.30 40.38
N GLU A 55 17.41 6.04 41.59
CA GLU A 55 16.81 4.75 41.95
C GLU A 55 15.43 4.51 41.30
N ASN A 56 14.75 5.57 40.84
CA ASN A 56 13.48 5.48 40.10
C ASN A 56 13.65 5.50 38.57
N CYS A 57 14.88 5.64 38.07
CA CYS A 57 15.16 5.69 36.64
C CYS A 57 15.54 4.30 36.09
N GLN A 58 14.79 3.82 35.10
CA GLN A 58 15.10 2.57 34.41
C GLN A 58 16.30 2.77 33.48
N MET A 59 17.43 2.11 33.74
CA MET A 59 18.57 2.11 32.83
C MET A 59 18.25 1.29 31.56
N LEU A 60 18.22 1.97 30.41
CA LEU A 60 18.01 1.37 29.10
C LEU A 60 19.35 1.30 28.35
N PHE A 61 19.86 0.09 28.14
CA PHE A 61 21.04 -0.13 27.30
C PHE A 61 20.61 -0.23 25.84
N LYS A 62 20.94 0.77 25.02
CA LYS A 62 20.75 0.68 23.57
C LYS A 62 21.95 0.00 22.93
N TRP A 63 21.73 -1.20 22.39
CA TRP A 63 22.74 -1.92 21.61
C TRP A 63 22.88 -1.24 20.24
N LEU A 64 23.94 -0.47 20.03
CA LEU A 64 24.24 0.16 18.73
C LEU A 64 24.86 -0.90 17.80
N ASP A 65 24.02 -1.72 17.16
CA ASP A 65 24.46 -2.51 16.00
C ASP A 65 24.66 -1.54 14.83
N ARG A 66 25.89 -1.42 14.32
CA ARG A 66 26.23 -0.55 13.17
C ARG A 66 25.81 -1.15 11.82
N ARG A 67 24.94 -2.15 11.82
CA ARG A 67 24.33 -2.64 10.59
C ARG A 67 23.26 -1.64 10.17
N PRO A 68 23.14 -1.28 8.89
CA PRO A 68 21.99 -0.51 8.43
C PRO A 68 20.74 -1.32 8.77
N CYS A 69 19.93 -0.83 9.70
CA CYS A 69 18.60 -1.37 9.95
C CYS A 69 17.78 -1.14 8.67
N ASP A 70 17.20 -2.20 8.11
CA ASP A 70 16.12 -2.04 7.13
C ASP A 70 14.97 -1.29 7.81
N GLU A 71 14.62 -0.15 7.21
CA GLU A 71 13.42 0.70 7.41
C GLU A 71 12.68 0.53 8.76
N GLU A 72 13.15 1.24 9.81
CA GLU A 72 12.47 1.32 11.12
C GLU A 72 11.07 1.97 11.05
N GLU A 73 10.77 2.78 10.02
CA GLU A 73 9.46 3.44 9.85
C GLU A 73 8.31 2.44 9.71
N ASP A 74 8.53 1.28 9.06
CA ASP A 74 7.50 0.26 8.87
C ASP A 74 7.20 -0.54 10.14
N ARG A 75 8.16 -0.64 11.07
CA ARG A 75 7.97 -1.36 12.34
C ARG A 75 7.24 -0.51 13.38
N ASP A 76 7.58 0.78 13.51
CA ASP A 76 6.88 1.68 14.45
C ASP A 76 5.43 1.92 14.03
N THR A 77 5.17 2.00 12.72
CA THR A 77 3.80 2.13 12.18
C THR A 77 2.97 0.86 12.40
N ALA A 78 3.55 -0.33 12.20
CA ALA A 78 2.89 -1.60 12.49
C ALA A 78 2.54 -1.75 13.99
N VAL A 79 3.50 -1.46 14.88
CA VAL A 79 3.27 -1.53 16.33
C VAL A 79 2.22 -0.51 16.78
N ARG A 80 2.27 0.72 16.26
CA ARG A 80 1.25 1.73 16.54
C ARG A 80 -0.14 1.28 16.09
N HIS A 81 -0.24 0.65 14.94
CA HIS A 81 -1.50 0.11 14.45
C HIS A 81 -2.05 -0.99 15.37
N GLU A 82 -1.20 -1.92 15.82
CA GLU A 82 -1.58 -2.96 16.78
C GLU A 82 -2.06 -2.37 18.12
N PHE A 83 -1.42 -1.31 18.63
CA PHE A 83 -1.87 -0.63 19.84
C PHE A 83 -3.22 0.07 19.66
N ILE A 84 -3.50 0.65 18.49
CA ILE A 84 -4.81 1.24 18.18
C ILE A 84 -5.89 0.16 18.18
N LEU A 85 -5.63 -0.97 17.51
CA LEU A 85 -6.56 -2.11 17.47
C LEU A 85 -6.81 -2.67 18.87
N LEU A 86 -5.75 -2.86 19.67
CA LEU A 86 -5.87 -3.37 21.03
C LEU A 86 -6.66 -2.41 21.92
N LYS A 87 -6.41 -1.10 21.82
CA LYS A 87 -7.17 -0.08 22.56
C LYS A 87 -8.65 -0.15 22.20
N GLN A 88 -8.97 -0.21 20.91
CA GLN A 88 -10.34 -0.31 20.45
C GLN A 88 -11.01 -1.59 20.98
N GLN A 89 -10.33 -2.73 20.93
CA GLN A 89 -10.82 -3.99 21.46
C GLN A 89 -11.07 -3.92 22.98
N VAL A 90 -10.19 -3.27 23.74
CA VAL A 90 -10.37 -3.08 25.19
C VAL A 90 -11.57 -2.18 25.48
N GLU A 91 -11.72 -1.08 24.76
CA GLU A 91 -12.87 -0.17 24.90
C GLU A 91 -14.19 -0.88 24.55
N ASP A 92 -14.22 -1.65 23.46
CA ASP A 92 -15.38 -2.42 23.05
C ASP A 92 -15.73 -3.51 24.08
N SER A 93 -14.73 -4.19 24.63
CA SER A 93 -14.92 -5.17 25.70
C SER A 93 -15.47 -4.52 26.98
N ALA A 94 -15.00 -3.32 27.32
CA ALA A 94 -15.50 -2.57 28.47
C ALA A 94 -16.98 -2.19 28.31
N ARG A 95 -17.39 -1.74 27.11
CA ARG A 95 -18.80 -1.44 26.79
C ARG A 95 -19.69 -2.67 26.90
N VAL A 96 -19.22 -3.83 26.44
CA VAL A 96 -19.93 -5.11 26.55
C VAL A 96 -20.12 -5.51 28.02
N LEU A 97 -19.07 -5.40 28.83
CA LEU A 97 -19.13 -5.72 30.26
C LEU A 97 -20.09 -4.79 31.02
N GLU A 98 -20.11 -3.50 30.68
CA GLU A 98 -21.06 -2.55 31.26
C GLU A 98 -22.52 -2.90 30.91
N SER A 99 -22.78 -3.27 29.65
CA SER A 99 -24.09 -3.72 29.18
C SER A 99 -24.55 -5.00 29.89
N LEU A 100 -23.65 -5.97 30.09
CA LEU A 100 -23.92 -7.18 30.88
C LEU A 100 -24.26 -6.83 32.33
N GLY A 101 -23.52 -5.92 32.95
CA GLY A 101 -23.80 -5.45 34.31
C GLY A 101 -25.20 -4.83 34.45
N LYS A 102 -25.61 -3.99 33.48
CA LYS A 102 -26.95 -3.40 33.44
C LYS A 102 -28.04 -4.46 33.28
N THR A 103 -27.82 -5.43 32.39
CA THR A 103 -28.76 -6.54 32.17
C THR A 103 -28.97 -7.36 33.44
N ILE A 104 -27.87 -7.71 34.14
CA ILE A 104 -27.91 -8.44 35.41
C ILE A 104 -28.64 -7.62 36.48
N SER A 105 -28.40 -6.30 36.56
CA SER A 105 -29.11 -5.45 37.53
C SER A 105 -30.63 -5.44 37.32
N HIS A 106 -31.08 -5.38 36.07
CA HIS A 106 -32.51 -5.41 35.74
C HIS A 106 -33.18 -6.77 36.01
N ASP A 107 -32.44 -7.87 35.86
CA ASP A 107 -32.92 -9.22 36.20
C ASP A 107 -33.08 -9.40 37.72
N LEU A 108 -32.18 -8.82 38.51
CA LEU A 108 -32.22 -8.86 39.97
C LEU A 108 -33.33 -8.00 40.60
N ASP A 109 -33.79 -6.96 39.89
CA ASP A 109 -34.85 -6.04 40.35
C ASP A 109 -36.29 -6.57 40.12
N GLY A 110 -36.46 -7.70 39.40
CA GLY A 110 -37.73 -8.38 39.19
C GLY A 110 -38.31 -8.32 37.77
N GLU A 111 -39.31 -9.18 37.51
CA GLU A 111 -39.82 -9.50 36.16
C GLU A 111 -40.41 -8.30 35.39
N ASP A 112 -41.15 -7.41 36.07
CA ASP A 112 -41.73 -6.21 35.43
C ASP A 112 -40.66 -5.21 34.95
N THR A 113 -39.56 -5.10 35.70
CA THR A 113 -38.41 -4.23 35.38
C THR A 113 -37.61 -4.79 34.22
N TYR A 114 -37.35 -6.10 34.22
CA TYR A 114 -36.65 -6.76 33.12
C TYR A 114 -37.49 -6.75 31.82
N GLY A 115 -38.80 -7.00 31.92
CA GLY A 115 -39.70 -6.97 30.76
C GLY A 115 -39.84 -5.58 30.12
N THR A 116 -39.82 -4.50 30.91
CA THR A 116 -39.81 -3.13 30.39
C THR A 116 -38.46 -2.76 29.76
N TYR A 117 -37.35 -3.20 30.36
CA TYR A 117 -36.01 -3.08 29.79
C TYR A 117 -35.91 -3.77 28.41
N LEU A 118 -36.33 -5.03 28.31
CA LEU A 118 -36.29 -5.80 27.06
C LEU A 118 -37.12 -5.17 25.93
N ARG A 119 -38.31 -4.63 26.21
CA ARG A 119 -39.11 -3.92 25.19
C ARG A 119 -38.37 -2.70 24.65
N LYS A 120 -37.74 -1.93 25.53
CA LYS A 120 -36.97 -0.74 25.13
C LYS A 120 -35.76 -1.10 24.27
N GLU A 121 -35.02 -2.15 24.64
CA GLU A 121 -33.89 -2.65 23.83
C GLU A 121 -34.37 -3.16 22.47
N LEU A 122 -35.50 -3.88 22.42
CA LEU A 122 -36.10 -4.35 21.18
C LEU A 122 -36.50 -3.19 20.25
N ASP A 123 -37.10 -2.13 20.80
CA ASP A 123 -37.46 -0.93 20.04
C ASP A 123 -36.22 -0.23 19.48
N GLN A 124 -35.15 -0.10 20.28
CA GLN A 124 -33.88 0.47 19.84
C GLN A 124 -33.21 -0.36 18.74
N ILE A 125 -33.22 -1.69 18.88
CA ILE A 125 -32.71 -2.60 17.86
C ILE A 125 -33.53 -2.45 16.57
N SER A 126 -34.86 -2.42 16.67
CA SER A 126 -35.74 -2.25 15.52
C SER A 126 -35.49 -0.92 14.80
N GLU A 127 -35.30 0.17 15.53
CA GLU A 127 -34.97 1.48 14.96
C GLU A 127 -33.61 1.46 14.25
N ALA A 128 -32.60 0.86 14.87
CA ALA A 128 -31.28 0.72 14.28
C ALA A 128 -31.32 -0.09 12.96
N PHE A 129 -32.03 -1.22 12.94
CA PHE A 129 -32.18 -2.03 11.73
C PHE A 129 -32.94 -1.29 10.62
N SER A 130 -34.00 -0.55 10.96
CA SER A 130 -34.74 0.26 9.98
C SER A 130 -33.88 1.38 9.40
N SER A 131 -33.04 2.01 10.21
CA SER A 131 -32.08 3.03 9.75
C SER A 131 -31.05 2.42 8.79
N VAL A 132 -30.48 1.26 9.12
CA VAL A 132 -29.51 0.54 8.28
C VAL A 132 -30.14 0.13 6.95
N GLU A 133 -31.38 -0.38 6.96
CA GLU A 133 -32.10 -0.73 5.73
C GLU A 133 -32.27 0.48 4.81
N LYS A 134 -32.65 1.64 5.37
CA LYS A 134 -32.74 2.89 4.61
C LYS A 134 -31.40 3.31 4.01
N SER A 135 -30.32 3.23 4.79
CA SER A 135 -28.97 3.54 4.30
C SER A 135 -28.50 2.57 3.22
N LEU A 136 -28.83 1.27 3.33
CA LEU A 136 -28.51 0.28 2.31
C LEU A 136 -29.25 0.55 1.00
N LEU A 137 -30.53 0.88 1.06
CA LEU A 137 -31.31 1.25 -0.14
C LEU A 137 -30.74 2.50 -0.81
N GLU A 138 -30.36 3.51 -0.03
CA GLU A 138 -29.71 4.72 -0.58
C GLU A 138 -28.35 4.40 -1.23
N LEU A 139 -27.56 3.52 -0.61
CA LEU A 139 -26.29 3.07 -1.15
C LEU A 139 -26.47 2.25 -2.43
N GLU A 140 -27.47 1.39 -2.52
CA GLU A 140 -27.78 0.64 -3.74
C GLU A 140 -28.12 1.60 -4.89
N VAL A 141 -28.93 2.62 -4.62
CA VAL A 141 -29.28 3.66 -5.60
C VAL A 141 -28.03 4.43 -6.03
N LYS A 142 -27.18 4.86 -5.09
CA LYS A 142 -25.92 5.56 -5.40
C LYS A 142 -24.95 4.69 -6.18
N PHE A 143 -24.88 3.40 -5.87
CA PHE A 143 -24.05 2.44 -6.58
C PHE A 143 -24.49 2.30 -8.04
N LYS A 144 -25.79 2.10 -8.28
CA LYS A 144 -26.35 2.06 -9.64
C LYS A 144 -26.15 3.37 -10.40
N GLN A 145 -26.32 4.51 -9.73
CA GLN A 145 -26.05 5.82 -10.33
C GLN A 145 -24.56 6.01 -10.68
N GLY A 146 -23.66 5.48 -9.84
CA GLY A 146 -22.22 5.47 -10.11
C GLY A 146 -21.87 4.61 -11.33
N GLU A 147 -22.42 3.40 -11.42
CA GLU A 147 -22.22 2.49 -12.56
C GLU A 147 -22.75 3.10 -13.87
N ASP A 148 -23.96 3.69 -13.85
CA ASP A 148 -24.53 4.38 -15.02
C ASP A 148 -23.69 5.60 -15.44
N ALA A 149 -23.10 6.32 -14.48
CA ALA A 149 -22.24 7.47 -14.76
C ALA A 149 -20.91 7.03 -15.37
N GLU A 150 -20.26 6.01 -14.80
CA GLU A 150 -19.02 5.43 -15.32
C GLU A 150 -19.21 4.94 -16.76
N GLN A 151 -20.30 4.21 -17.04
CA GLN A 151 -20.58 3.73 -18.38
C GLN A 151 -20.80 4.88 -19.39
N ARG A 152 -21.42 5.98 -18.96
CA ARG A 152 -21.58 7.18 -19.80
C ARG A 152 -20.25 7.85 -20.07
N GLU A 153 -19.42 8.01 -19.05
CA GLU A 153 -18.08 8.60 -19.19
C GLU A 153 -17.20 7.76 -20.11
N GLU A 154 -17.23 6.43 -20.00
CA GLU A 154 -16.52 5.54 -20.93
C GLU A 154 -17.00 5.69 -22.37
N GLN A 155 -18.32 5.77 -22.58
CA GLN A 155 -18.89 5.98 -23.92
C GLN A 155 -18.50 7.34 -24.51
N GLU A 156 -18.53 8.40 -23.70
CA GLU A 156 -18.08 9.73 -24.11
C GLU A 156 -16.58 9.75 -24.44
N PHE A 157 -15.75 9.09 -23.63
CA PHE A 157 -14.33 8.95 -23.88
C PHE A 157 -14.05 8.19 -25.19
N ALA A 158 -14.72 7.06 -25.40
CA ALA A 158 -14.60 6.27 -26.62
C ALA A 158 -15.01 7.09 -27.86
N ARG A 159 -16.09 7.86 -27.76
CA ARG A 159 -16.59 8.70 -28.85
C ARG A 159 -15.68 9.89 -29.14
N ASN A 160 -15.18 10.57 -28.11
CA ASN A 160 -14.46 11.83 -28.25
C ASN A 160 -12.97 11.63 -28.52
N PHE A 161 -12.36 10.54 -28.03
CA PHE A 161 -10.92 10.30 -28.16
C PHE A 161 -10.61 9.09 -29.03
N VAL A 162 -11.19 7.92 -28.72
CA VAL A 162 -10.80 6.67 -29.40
C VAL A 162 -11.20 6.68 -30.87
N SER A 163 -12.46 7.01 -31.18
CA SER A 163 -12.97 7.03 -32.56
C SER A 163 -12.22 8.03 -33.46
N PRO A 164 -12.01 9.30 -33.05
CA PRO A 164 -11.24 10.25 -33.85
C PRO A 164 -9.78 9.83 -34.06
N VAL A 165 -9.10 9.28 -33.03
CA VAL A 165 -7.73 8.78 -33.17
C VAL A 165 -7.65 7.63 -34.17
N GLN A 166 -8.62 6.70 -34.13
CA GLN A 166 -8.70 5.62 -35.12
C GLN A 166 -8.95 6.17 -36.53
N SER A 167 -9.82 7.15 -36.68
CA SER A 167 -10.07 7.81 -37.97
C SER A 167 -8.82 8.51 -38.51
N VAL A 168 -8.09 9.26 -37.67
CA VAL A 168 -6.83 9.91 -38.07
C VAL A 168 -5.79 8.87 -38.49
N ARG A 169 -5.66 7.78 -37.73
CA ARG A 169 -4.76 6.67 -38.08
C ARG A 169 -5.13 6.08 -39.45
N GLN A 170 -6.41 5.86 -39.72
CA GLN A 170 -6.86 5.33 -41.01
C GLN A 170 -6.51 6.31 -42.15
N THR A 171 -6.81 7.59 -41.99
CA THR A 171 -6.47 8.62 -42.98
C THR A 171 -4.96 8.71 -43.23
N LEU A 172 -4.13 8.56 -42.20
CA LEU A 172 -2.68 8.52 -42.33
C LEU A 172 -2.20 7.28 -43.10
N GLN A 173 -2.80 6.11 -42.85
CA GLN A 173 -2.50 4.89 -43.62
C GLN A 173 -2.88 5.07 -45.10
N ASP A 174 -4.06 5.62 -45.38
CA ASP A 174 -4.51 5.87 -46.75
C ASP A 174 -3.58 6.88 -47.45
N THR A 175 -3.15 7.92 -46.74
CA THR A 175 -2.19 8.92 -47.25
C THR A 175 -0.83 8.30 -47.54
N LEU A 176 -0.38 7.36 -46.70
CA LEU A 176 0.86 6.62 -46.92
C LEU A 176 0.77 5.76 -48.19
N VAL A 177 -0.34 5.07 -48.40
CA VAL A 177 -0.61 4.30 -49.63
C VAL A 177 -0.60 5.20 -50.86
N ILE A 178 -1.22 6.38 -50.79
CA ILE A 178 -1.22 7.34 -51.91
C ILE A 178 0.20 7.87 -52.17
N SER A 179 0.95 8.23 -51.13
CA SER A 179 2.30 8.79 -51.30
C SER A 179 3.30 7.80 -51.89
N THR A 180 3.23 6.53 -51.47
CA THR A 180 4.02 5.43 -52.05
C THR A 180 3.67 5.21 -53.52
N GLY A 181 2.37 5.12 -53.86
CA GLY A 181 1.94 5.01 -55.25
C GLY A 181 2.33 6.22 -56.12
N LEU A 182 2.38 7.43 -55.56
CA LEU A 182 2.84 8.62 -56.26
C LEU A 182 4.35 8.58 -56.55
N LYS A 183 5.13 8.08 -55.59
CA LYS A 183 6.58 7.88 -55.75
C LYS A 183 6.87 6.90 -56.88
N ASP A 184 6.17 5.77 -56.95
CA ASP A 184 6.35 4.78 -58.01
C ASP A 184 6.05 5.37 -59.40
N LYS A 185 4.98 6.19 -59.51
CA LYS A 185 4.65 6.90 -60.76
C LYS A 185 5.72 7.92 -61.14
N TYR A 186 6.27 8.64 -60.16
CA TYR A 186 7.36 9.60 -60.41
C TYR A 186 8.62 8.89 -60.91
N GLU A 187 9.00 7.76 -60.31
CA GLU A 187 10.13 6.94 -60.77
C GLU A 187 9.92 6.45 -62.21
N LEU A 188 8.71 6.00 -62.55
CA LEU A 188 8.37 5.59 -63.92
C LEU A 188 8.50 6.75 -64.92
N ILE A 189 7.98 7.93 -64.59
CA ILE A 189 8.09 9.12 -65.44
C ILE A 189 9.57 9.51 -65.62
N SER A 190 10.36 9.47 -64.55
CA SER A 190 11.80 9.76 -64.60
C SER A 190 12.54 8.80 -65.57
N LEU A 191 12.22 7.50 -65.52
CA LEU A 191 12.75 6.51 -66.45
C LEU A 191 12.34 6.79 -67.91
N ILE A 192 11.08 7.14 -68.15
CA ILE A 192 10.57 7.50 -69.48
C ILE A 192 11.30 8.73 -70.02
N VAL A 193 11.44 9.79 -69.22
CA VAL A 193 12.15 11.02 -69.61
C VAL A 193 13.60 10.71 -69.94
N ARG A 194 14.29 9.92 -69.12
CA ARG A 194 15.68 9.52 -69.38
C ARG A 194 15.80 8.70 -70.66
N SER A 195 14.91 7.75 -70.90
CA SER A 195 14.86 6.92 -72.11
C SER A 195 14.57 7.73 -73.38
N HIS A 196 13.62 8.67 -73.34
CA HIS A 196 13.37 9.57 -74.46
C HIS A 196 14.55 10.52 -74.69
N GLY A 197 15.18 11.02 -73.64
CA GLY A 197 16.38 11.85 -73.73
C GLY A 197 17.54 11.15 -74.44
N THR A 198 17.79 9.87 -74.11
CA THR A 198 18.83 9.08 -74.81
C THR A 198 18.46 8.83 -76.28
N ARG A 199 17.19 8.51 -76.58
CA ARG A 199 16.70 8.33 -77.96
C ARG A 199 16.83 9.61 -78.80
N LEU A 200 16.40 10.75 -78.27
CA LEU A 200 16.53 12.06 -78.93
C LEU A 200 17.99 12.45 -79.13
N SER A 201 18.85 12.22 -78.14
CA SER A 201 20.29 12.47 -78.27
C SER A 201 20.92 11.62 -79.38
N ARG A 202 20.51 10.35 -79.50
CA ARG A 202 20.94 9.46 -80.57
C ARG A 202 20.46 9.96 -81.94
N LEU A 203 19.18 10.30 -82.08
CA LEU A 203 18.62 10.87 -83.31
C LEU A 203 19.33 12.18 -83.71
N LYS A 204 19.63 13.05 -82.74
CA LYS A 204 20.42 14.26 -82.99
C LYS A 204 21.81 13.92 -83.54
N HIS A 205 22.52 12.98 -82.94
CA HIS A 205 23.84 12.58 -83.45
C HIS A 205 23.77 11.94 -84.83
N GLU A 206 22.70 11.19 -85.13
CA GLU A 206 22.53 10.44 -86.38
C GLU A 206 22.11 11.35 -87.57
N TYR A 207 21.36 12.43 -87.31
CA TYR A 207 20.80 13.29 -88.37
C TYR A 207 21.28 14.75 -88.38
N LEU A 208 21.79 15.28 -87.26
CA LEU A 208 22.18 16.69 -87.13
C LEU A 208 23.70 16.91 -87.00
N ASN A 209 24.50 15.85 -86.85
CA ASN A 209 25.95 15.94 -86.95
C ASN A 209 26.40 15.56 -88.39
N LEU A 210 26.57 16.58 -89.23
CA LEU A 210 27.57 16.63 -90.31
C LEU A 210 28.80 17.35 -89.77
#